data_AF-A0ABD1Q1D9-F1
#
_entry.id   AF-A0ABD1Q1D9-F1
#
_cell.length_a   1.000
_cell.length_b   1.000
_cell.length_c   1.000
_cell.angle_alpha   90.00
_cell.angle_beta   90.00
_cell.angle_gamma   90.00
#
_symmetry.space_group_name_H-M   'P 1'
#
loop_
_entity.id
_entity.type
_entity.pdbx_description
1 polymer ?
#
loop_
_entity_poly.entity_id
_entity_poly.type
_entity_poly.pdbx_seq_one_letter_code
_entity_poly.pdbx_strand_id
1 'polypeptide(L)'
;MLLDYKSSCSQSVTYELLVFNLKKVSFSVSRKSFPSLWLRPALHRFCVACAAKPETVEKVCEIVRKQLALPADSAVIGESKFVSLGADSLDTVEIVMGLEEEFGISVEEESAQKTSFDSPSLSSLYNIHKGCSEITLIMVKAVAVLNSSEGVNGTVYFTQEGDGPTNVTGNLSGLKPGLHGFHVHALGDTTNGCMSTGPHFNPAGKEHGAPGDEHRHAGDLGNITVGEDGTAAVNIVDKQIPLTGQHSIIGRAVVVHSDPDDLGRGGHELSKSTGNAGGRIACGIIGLQG
;
A
#
# COMPACT_ATOMS: atom_id res chain seq x y z
N MET A 1 0.68 -42.25 -16.78
CA MET A 1 2.09 -41.99 -17.12
C MET A 1 2.11 -40.57 -17.68
N LEU A 2 2.70 -39.52 -17.08
CA LEU A 2 4.07 -39.34 -16.54
C LEU A 2 5.12 -39.75 -17.59
N LEU A 3 6.11 -38.96 -18.04
CA LEU A 3 6.50 -37.53 -17.82
C LEU A 3 6.75 -36.86 -19.21
N ASP A 4 7.34 -35.68 -19.44
CA ASP A 4 7.97 -34.58 -18.65
C ASP A 4 7.88 -33.27 -19.48
N TYR A 5 7.90 -32.09 -18.84
CA TYR A 5 8.72 -30.98 -19.37
C TYR A 5 9.09 -29.92 -18.31
N LYS A 6 10.40 -29.69 -18.18
CA LYS A 6 11.00 -28.80 -17.19
C LYS A 6 10.89 -27.33 -17.57
N SER A 7 10.62 -26.48 -16.57
CA SER A 7 10.93 -25.06 -16.64
C SER A 7 12.39 -24.83 -16.25
N SER A 8 13.18 -24.25 -17.15
CA SER A 8 14.49 -23.68 -16.82
C SER A 8 14.98 -22.71 -17.91
N CYS A 9 14.97 -21.41 -17.62
CA CYS A 9 15.97 -20.50 -18.15
C CYS A 9 16.10 -19.27 -17.23
N SER A 10 17.23 -19.17 -16.54
CA SER A 10 17.63 -17.93 -15.88
C SER A 10 18.28 -16.99 -16.90
N GLN A 11 18.06 -15.68 -16.80
CA GLN A 11 19.14 -14.74 -17.10
C GLN A 11 18.98 -13.39 -16.43
N SER A 12 20.12 -12.91 -15.93
CA SER A 12 20.36 -11.60 -15.32
C SER A 12 20.51 -10.50 -16.37
N VAL A 13 20.12 -9.26 -16.03
CA VAL A 13 20.67 -8.07 -16.70
C VAL A 13 21.16 -7.07 -15.65
N THR A 14 22.34 -6.51 -15.91
CA THR A 14 23.12 -5.63 -15.05
C THR A 14 22.71 -4.17 -15.17
N TYR A 15 22.72 -3.42 -14.06
CA TYR A 15 22.61 -1.96 -14.10
C TYR A 15 24.00 -1.32 -14.26
N GLU A 16 24.18 -0.56 -15.35
CA GLU A 16 25.38 0.23 -15.57
C GLU A 16 25.19 1.66 -14.99
N LEU A 17 26.14 2.12 -14.18
CA LEU A 17 26.11 3.43 -13.54
C LEU A 17 26.53 4.53 -14.51
N LEU A 18 25.63 5.47 -14.82
CA LEU A 18 26.00 6.72 -15.48
C LEU A 18 25.93 7.90 -14.50
N VAL A 19 27.09 8.21 -13.93
CA VAL A 19 27.33 9.39 -13.09
C VAL A 19 27.39 10.63 -13.98
N PHE A 20 26.47 11.58 -13.79
CA PHE A 20 26.64 12.93 -14.32
C PHE A 20 26.85 13.95 -13.21
N ASN A 21 27.97 14.65 -13.34
CA ASN A 21 28.52 15.60 -12.38
C ASN A 21 28.12 17.02 -12.79
N LEU A 22 27.39 17.75 -11.93
CA LEU A 22 27.02 19.15 -12.17
C LEU A 22 27.44 20.06 -11.01
N LYS A 23 27.99 21.21 -11.41
CA LYS A 23 28.86 22.05 -10.58
C LYS A 23 28.06 22.97 -9.64
N LYS A 24 28.64 23.25 -8.47
CA LYS A 24 28.24 24.38 -7.62
C LYS A 24 28.31 25.69 -8.41
N VAL A 25 27.26 26.49 -8.32
CA VAL A 25 27.30 27.95 -8.54
C VAL A 25 26.50 28.61 -7.42
N SER A 26 27.15 29.50 -6.67
CA SER A 26 26.51 30.38 -5.69
C SER A 26 26.32 31.76 -6.27
N PHE A 27 25.15 32.39 -6.10
CA PHE A 27 25.03 33.84 -6.31
C PHE A 27 24.06 34.51 -5.32
N SER A 28 24.25 35.82 -5.17
CA SER A 28 23.80 36.63 -4.03
C SER A 28 22.34 37.08 -4.09
N VAL A 29 21.79 37.38 -2.90
CA VAL A 29 20.48 37.99 -2.66
C VAL A 29 20.39 39.40 -3.25
N SER A 30 19.23 39.73 -3.84
CA SER A 30 18.69 41.10 -3.81
C SER A 30 17.15 41.07 -3.84
N ARG A 31 16.51 41.78 -2.90
CA ARG A 31 15.05 41.92 -2.81
C ARG A 31 14.55 42.98 -3.80
N LYS A 32 13.55 42.65 -4.63
CA LYS A 32 12.52 43.61 -5.10
C LYS A 32 11.14 42.94 -5.20
N SER A 33 10.10 43.75 -5.00
CA SER A 33 8.69 43.37 -4.84
C SER A 33 7.99 43.05 -6.17
N PHE A 34 7.03 42.12 -6.14
CA PHE A 34 6.06 41.85 -7.22
C PHE A 34 4.67 41.51 -6.63
N PRO A 35 3.57 41.72 -7.37
CA PRO A 35 2.22 41.86 -6.80
C PRO A 35 1.52 40.53 -6.47
N SER A 36 0.48 40.62 -5.64
CA SER A 36 -0.32 39.50 -5.14
C SER A 36 -1.16 38.81 -6.23
N LEU A 37 -0.67 37.69 -6.75
CA LEU A 37 -1.45 36.72 -7.53
C LEU A 37 -2.21 35.79 -6.58
N TRP A 38 -3.55 35.80 -6.66
CA TRP A 38 -4.40 34.82 -5.98
C TRP A 38 -4.33 33.48 -6.73
N LEU A 39 -3.52 32.55 -6.25
CA LEU A 39 -3.66 31.15 -6.66
C LEU A 39 -4.95 30.58 -6.04
N ARG A 40 -5.90 30.18 -6.89
CA ARG A 40 -6.96 29.26 -6.49
C ARG A 40 -6.33 27.88 -6.27
N PRO A 41 -6.64 27.15 -5.18
CA PRO A 41 -6.22 25.76 -5.06
C PRO A 41 -6.85 24.95 -6.18
N ALA A 42 -6.03 24.29 -6.99
CA ALA A 42 -6.53 23.21 -7.85
C ALA A 42 -6.95 22.07 -6.92
N LEU A 43 -8.25 21.76 -6.89
CA LEU A 43 -8.74 20.55 -6.24
C LEU A 43 -8.13 19.35 -6.96
N HIS A 44 -7.18 18.67 -6.31
CA HIS A 44 -6.65 17.41 -6.77
C HIS A 44 -7.78 16.38 -6.78
N ARG A 45 -8.40 16.20 -7.95
CA ARG A 45 -9.41 15.17 -8.20
C ARG A 45 -8.70 13.82 -8.26
N PHE A 46 -8.47 13.23 -7.09
CA PHE A 46 -7.90 11.91 -6.92
C PHE A 46 -8.76 10.88 -7.67
N CYS A 47 -8.14 10.11 -8.55
CA CYS A 47 -8.81 9.10 -9.37
C CYS A 47 -8.10 7.76 -9.14
N VAL A 48 -8.87 6.69 -8.98
CA VAL A 48 -8.36 5.37 -8.55
C VAL A 48 -8.80 4.31 -9.54
N ALA A 49 -7.82 3.55 -10.03
CA ALA A 49 -7.99 2.46 -10.99
C ALA A 49 -7.49 1.14 -10.39
N CYS A 50 -8.10 0.02 -10.76
CA CYS A 50 -7.73 -1.31 -10.29
C CYS A 50 -7.74 -2.34 -11.43
N ALA A 51 -6.89 -3.37 -11.32
CA ALA A 51 -6.80 -4.42 -12.33
C ALA A 51 -8.06 -5.29 -12.34
N ALA A 52 -8.58 -5.59 -13.53
CA ALA A 52 -9.58 -6.64 -13.69
C ALA A 52 -8.97 -8.00 -13.31
N LYS A 53 -9.75 -8.85 -12.63
CA LYS A 53 -9.36 -10.25 -12.40
C LYS A 53 -9.31 -10.98 -13.74
N PRO A 54 -8.40 -11.95 -13.94
CA PRO A 54 -8.29 -12.68 -15.21
C PRO A 54 -9.62 -13.37 -15.60
N GLU A 55 -10.32 -13.93 -14.62
CA GLU A 55 -11.68 -14.51 -14.74
C GLU A 55 -12.71 -13.53 -15.34
N THR A 56 -12.56 -12.23 -15.08
CA THR A 56 -13.46 -11.19 -15.61
C THR A 56 -13.15 -10.87 -17.07
N VAL A 57 -11.86 -10.85 -17.45
CA VAL A 57 -11.43 -10.62 -18.83
C VAL A 57 -11.87 -11.78 -19.73
N GLU A 58 -11.76 -13.01 -19.22
CA GLU A 58 -12.20 -14.22 -19.91
C GLU A 58 -13.70 -14.18 -20.24
N LYS A 59 -14.56 -13.90 -19.24
CA LYS A 59 -16.01 -13.72 -19.44
C LYS A 59 -16.37 -12.65 -20.45
N VAL A 60 -15.73 -11.47 -20.39
CA VAL A 60 -15.98 -10.39 -21.36
C VAL A 60 -15.60 -10.84 -22.78
N CYS A 61 -14.49 -11.58 -22.93
CA CYS A 61 -14.10 -12.13 -24.23
C CYS A 61 -15.07 -13.21 -24.74
N GLU A 62 -15.67 -14.02 -23.86
CA GLU A 62 -16.72 -14.98 -24.23
C GLU A 62 -17.99 -14.29 -24.75
N ILE A 63 -18.47 -13.27 -24.05
CA ILE A 63 -19.66 -12.48 -24.46
C ILE A 63 -19.42 -11.84 -25.83
N VAL A 64 -18.26 -11.20 -26.04
CA VAL A 64 -17.89 -10.59 -27.33
C VAL A 64 -17.82 -11.62 -28.45
N ARG A 65 -17.21 -12.79 -28.23
CA ARG A 65 -17.18 -13.88 -29.24
C ARG A 65 -18.57 -14.39 -29.58
N LYS A 66 -19.46 -14.49 -28.58
CA LYS A 66 -20.84 -14.98 -28.74
C LYS A 66 -21.69 -14.00 -29.57
N GLN A 67 -21.64 -12.71 -29.28
CA GLN A 67 -22.43 -11.70 -30.01
C GLN A 67 -21.89 -11.46 -31.43
N LEU A 68 -20.56 -11.42 -31.62
CA LEU A 68 -19.94 -11.24 -32.95
C LEU A 68 -19.83 -12.54 -33.78
N ALA A 69 -20.41 -13.65 -33.32
CA ALA A 69 -20.37 -14.97 -33.95
C ALA A 69 -18.96 -15.43 -34.42
N LEU A 70 -17.91 -15.05 -33.69
CA LEU A 70 -16.52 -15.30 -34.08
C LEU A 70 -16.13 -16.77 -33.89
N PRO A 71 -15.35 -17.37 -34.81
CA PRO A 71 -14.85 -18.74 -34.62
C PRO A 71 -13.88 -18.79 -33.42
N ALA A 72 -13.87 -19.93 -32.71
CA ALA A 72 -13.13 -20.12 -31.46
C ALA A 72 -11.62 -19.82 -31.57
N ASP A 73 -11.07 -19.96 -32.78
CA ASP A 73 -9.66 -19.74 -33.12
C ASP A 73 -9.27 -18.24 -33.19
N SER A 74 -10.25 -17.33 -33.06
CA SER A 74 -10.06 -15.88 -33.18
C SER A 74 -9.40 -15.28 -31.94
N ALA A 75 -8.30 -14.56 -32.14
CA ALA A 75 -7.55 -13.85 -31.10
C ALA A 75 -8.29 -12.61 -30.56
N VAL A 76 -9.36 -12.84 -29.79
CA VAL A 76 -9.99 -11.83 -28.94
C VAL A 76 -9.21 -11.74 -27.64
N ILE A 77 -8.53 -10.61 -27.46
CA ILE A 77 -7.77 -10.24 -26.25
C ILE A 77 -8.32 -8.92 -25.70
N GLY A 78 -8.01 -8.56 -24.44
CA GLY A 78 -8.51 -7.33 -23.81
C GLY A 78 -8.11 -6.02 -24.51
N GLU A 79 -7.15 -6.07 -25.45
CA GLU A 79 -6.67 -4.94 -26.25
C GLU A 79 -7.32 -4.84 -27.65
N SER A 80 -8.10 -5.85 -28.07
CA SER A 80 -8.76 -5.88 -29.38
C SER A 80 -9.74 -4.71 -29.53
N LYS A 81 -9.74 -4.00 -30.66
CA LYS A 81 -10.75 -2.94 -30.93
C LYS A 81 -11.99 -3.57 -31.57
N PHE A 82 -13.20 -3.13 -31.20
CA PHE A 82 -14.44 -3.57 -31.83
C PHE A 82 -14.40 -3.49 -33.36
N VAL A 83 -13.92 -2.36 -33.90
CA VAL A 83 -13.74 -2.14 -35.35
C VAL A 83 -12.76 -3.14 -35.98
N SER A 84 -11.73 -3.60 -35.26
CA SER A 84 -10.81 -4.64 -35.74
C SER A 84 -11.37 -6.07 -35.62
N LEU A 85 -12.47 -6.24 -34.89
CA LEU A 85 -13.24 -7.49 -34.80
C LEU A 85 -14.43 -7.53 -35.77
N GLY A 86 -14.61 -6.48 -36.59
CA GLY A 86 -15.68 -6.38 -37.59
C GLY A 86 -17.03 -5.91 -37.04
N ALA A 87 -17.10 -5.50 -35.77
CA ALA A 87 -18.34 -5.04 -35.14
C ALA A 87 -18.87 -3.74 -35.76
N ASP A 88 -20.16 -3.69 -36.05
CA ASP A 88 -20.86 -2.49 -36.51
C ASP A 88 -21.52 -1.70 -35.35
N SER A 89 -22.30 -0.67 -35.70
CA SER A 89 -23.00 0.18 -34.72
C SER A 89 -24.15 -0.52 -33.98
N LEU A 90 -24.73 -1.58 -34.55
CA LEU A 90 -25.78 -2.38 -33.94
C LEU A 90 -25.17 -3.43 -33.01
N ASP A 91 -24.12 -4.13 -33.47
CA ASP A 91 -23.34 -5.08 -32.66
C ASP A 91 -22.83 -4.43 -31.37
N THR A 92 -22.38 -3.18 -31.46
CA THR A 92 -21.90 -2.41 -30.31
C THR A 92 -22.99 -2.23 -29.24
N VAL A 93 -24.26 -2.04 -29.64
CA VAL A 93 -25.40 -1.91 -28.71
C VAL A 93 -25.75 -3.27 -28.10
N GLU A 94 -25.79 -4.34 -28.89
CA GLU A 94 -26.09 -5.69 -28.37
C GLU A 94 -25.01 -6.21 -27.40
N ILE A 95 -23.75 -5.82 -27.61
CA ILE A 95 -22.65 -6.11 -26.67
C ILE A 95 -22.81 -5.28 -25.39
N VAL A 96 -23.15 -4.00 -25.47
CA VAL A 96 -23.39 -3.17 -24.28
C VAL A 96 -24.54 -3.73 -23.45
N MET A 97 -25.68 -4.04 -24.07
CA MET A 97 -26.83 -4.63 -23.37
C MET A 97 -26.50 -6.00 -22.74
N GLY A 98 -25.76 -6.86 -23.44
CA GLY A 98 -25.33 -8.16 -22.89
C GLY A 98 -24.34 -8.04 -21.73
N LEU A 99 -23.51 -6.98 -21.72
CA LEU A 99 -22.63 -6.67 -20.59
C LEU A 99 -23.41 -6.03 -19.42
N GLU A 100 -24.44 -5.23 -19.68
CA GLU A 100 -25.35 -4.71 -18.66
C GLU A 100 -26.10 -5.85 -17.94
N GLU A 101 -26.61 -6.84 -18.68
CA GLU A 101 -27.32 -8.00 -18.13
C GLU A 101 -26.41 -8.95 -17.33
N GLU A 102 -25.25 -9.35 -17.85
CA GLU A 102 -24.34 -10.30 -17.15
C GLU A 102 -23.64 -9.68 -15.93
N PHE A 103 -23.35 -8.38 -15.94
CA PHE A 103 -22.61 -7.71 -14.85
C PHE A 103 -23.47 -6.81 -13.94
N GLY A 104 -24.77 -6.63 -14.23
CA GLY A 104 -25.69 -5.86 -13.40
C GLY A 104 -25.33 -4.38 -13.30
N ILE A 105 -24.89 -3.78 -14.42
CA ILE A 105 -24.50 -2.37 -14.51
C ILE A 105 -25.57 -1.56 -15.25
N SER A 106 -25.61 -0.25 -15.01
CA SER A 106 -26.51 0.69 -15.69
C SER A 106 -25.72 1.91 -16.15
N VAL A 107 -25.61 2.14 -17.46
CA VAL A 107 -24.83 3.25 -18.01
C VAL A 107 -25.65 4.54 -18.04
N GLU A 108 -25.36 5.48 -17.15
CA GLU A 108 -25.95 6.84 -17.19
C GLU A 108 -25.19 7.76 -18.17
N GLU A 109 -25.92 8.37 -19.12
CA GLU A 109 -25.35 9.24 -20.17
C GLU A 109 -25.00 10.66 -19.69
N GLU A 110 -24.00 10.84 -18.81
CA GLU A 110 -23.47 12.19 -18.51
C GLU A 110 -21.94 12.29 -18.46
N SER A 111 -21.30 12.32 -19.64
CA SER A 111 -20.04 13.08 -19.86
C SER A 111 -19.60 13.17 -21.34
N ALA A 112 -20.54 13.13 -22.29
CA ALA A 112 -20.25 13.11 -23.73
C ALA A 112 -20.00 14.50 -24.36
N GLN A 113 -19.08 15.32 -23.83
CA GLN A 113 -18.74 16.59 -24.51
C GLN A 113 -17.36 17.23 -24.26
N LYS A 114 -16.25 16.48 -24.43
CA LYS A 114 -15.01 17.03 -25.03
C LYS A 114 -13.91 16.03 -25.47
N THR A 115 -14.23 15.08 -26.34
CA THR A 115 -13.23 14.43 -27.21
C THR A 115 -13.79 14.29 -28.62
N SER A 116 -12.97 14.55 -29.63
CA SER A 116 -13.33 14.45 -31.04
C SER A 116 -13.54 13.01 -31.48
N PHE A 117 -14.41 12.84 -32.49
CA PHE A 117 -14.68 11.60 -33.22
C PHE A 117 -13.45 10.69 -33.38
N ASP A 118 -13.48 9.56 -32.69
CA ASP A 118 -12.86 8.28 -33.05
C ASP A 118 -13.66 7.18 -32.34
N SER A 119 -13.96 6.08 -33.04
CA SER A 119 -14.84 5.02 -32.50
C SER A 119 -14.18 4.28 -31.33
N PRO A 120 -14.89 4.10 -30.19
CA PRO A 120 -14.28 3.53 -28.99
C PRO A 120 -13.90 2.06 -29.18
N SER A 121 -12.75 1.68 -28.63
CA SER A 121 -12.31 0.29 -28.53
C SER A 121 -13.00 -0.45 -27.36
N LEU A 122 -12.84 -1.78 -27.25
CA LEU A 122 -13.31 -2.55 -26.07
C LEU A 122 -12.74 -1.97 -24.77
N SER A 123 -11.44 -1.70 -24.79
CA SER A 123 -10.74 -0.99 -23.72
C SER A 123 -11.28 0.42 -23.50
N SER A 124 -11.72 1.16 -24.52
CA SER A 124 -12.35 2.48 -24.35
C SER A 124 -13.72 2.42 -23.67
N LEU A 125 -14.63 1.51 -24.05
CA LEU A 125 -15.93 1.37 -23.38
C LEU A 125 -15.77 0.89 -21.93
N TYR A 126 -14.81 -0.01 -21.67
CA TYR A 126 -14.45 -0.41 -20.31
C TYR A 126 -13.89 0.76 -19.48
N ASN A 127 -12.99 1.57 -20.07
CA ASN A 127 -12.35 2.71 -19.41
C ASN A 127 -13.29 3.90 -19.14
N ILE A 128 -14.42 4.00 -19.85
CA ILE A 128 -15.45 5.01 -19.59
C ILE A 128 -16.23 4.70 -18.30
N HIS A 129 -16.51 3.41 -18.01
CA HIS A 129 -17.25 3.01 -16.81
C HIS A 129 -16.35 2.65 -15.60
N LYS A 130 -15.11 2.20 -15.85
CA LYS A 130 -14.06 2.09 -14.83
C LYS A 130 -12.97 3.09 -15.19
N GLY A 131 -12.89 4.23 -14.48
CA GLY A 131 -11.91 5.29 -14.71
C GLY A 131 -10.46 4.82 -14.58
N CYS A 132 -9.95 4.19 -15.64
CA CYS A 132 -8.72 3.42 -15.63
C CYS A 132 -7.59 4.16 -16.34
N SER A 133 -7.04 5.17 -15.66
CA SER A 133 -5.68 5.63 -15.92
C SER A 133 -4.71 4.70 -15.17
N GLU A 134 -3.95 3.90 -15.93
CA GLU A 134 -2.60 3.42 -15.59
C GLU A 134 -2.36 3.00 -14.12
N ILE A 135 -2.35 1.68 -13.85
CA ILE A 135 -2.13 1.12 -12.51
C ILE A 135 -0.69 1.36 -12.06
N THR A 136 -0.47 2.54 -11.50
CA THR A 136 0.70 2.84 -10.69
C THR A 136 0.46 2.20 -9.33
N LEU A 137 1.33 1.26 -8.92
CA LEU A 137 1.35 0.80 -7.53
C LEU A 137 1.67 2.00 -6.64
N ILE A 138 0.65 2.53 -5.97
CA ILE A 138 0.83 3.67 -5.07
C ILE A 138 1.68 3.22 -3.88
N MET A 139 2.95 3.63 -3.89
CA MET A 139 3.85 3.43 -2.77
C MET A 139 3.53 4.46 -1.69
N VAL A 140 2.78 4.03 -0.67
CA VAL A 140 2.52 4.85 0.51
C VAL A 140 3.71 4.74 1.46
N LYS A 141 4.16 5.89 1.98
CA LYS A 141 5.26 5.97 2.93
C LYS A 141 4.79 6.64 4.21
N ALA A 142 5.33 6.19 5.33
CA ALA A 142 5.11 6.78 6.63
C ALA A 142 6.42 6.80 7.43
N VAL A 143 6.48 7.68 8.42
CA VAL A 143 7.62 7.81 9.31
C VAL A 143 7.15 8.08 10.74
N ALA A 144 7.75 7.37 11.69
CA ALA A 144 7.66 7.66 13.10
C ALA A 144 9.04 8.05 13.62
N VAL A 145 9.15 9.23 14.22
CA VAL A 145 10.34 9.66 14.96
C VAL A 145 10.09 9.32 16.42
N LEU A 146 10.89 8.41 16.97
CA LEU A 146 10.79 7.99 18.36
C LEU A 146 11.75 8.83 19.20
N ASN A 147 11.24 9.39 20.30
CA ASN A 147 12.04 10.10 21.29
C ASN A 147 11.59 9.71 22.70
N SER A 148 12.51 9.87 23.66
CA SER A 148 12.29 9.59 25.07
C SER A 148 13.01 10.61 25.95
N SER A 149 12.48 10.83 27.16
CA SER A 149 13.20 11.50 28.24
C SER A 149 14.42 10.71 28.76
N GLU A 150 14.50 9.41 28.46
CA GLU A 150 15.58 8.51 28.91
C GLU A 150 16.74 8.41 27.90
N GLY A 151 16.77 9.26 26.87
CA GLY A 151 17.83 9.30 25.86
C GLY A 151 17.63 8.37 24.66
N VAL A 152 16.67 7.44 24.74
CA VAL A 152 16.24 6.62 23.60
C VAL A 152 15.74 7.53 22.47
N ASN A 153 16.29 7.34 21.28
CA ASN A 153 15.88 8.08 20.08
C ASN A 153 16.01 7.22 18.82
N GLY A 154 15.31 7.60 17.76
CA GLY A 154 15.54 7.04 16.43
C GLY A 154 14.40 7.31 15.46
N THR A 155 14.40 6.60 14.34
CA THR A 155 13.39 6.78 13.29
C THR A 155 13.05 5.46 12.63
N VAL A 156 11.75 5.22 12.49
CA VAL A 156 11.17 4.04 11.84
C VAL A 156 10.36 4.51 10.63
N TYR A 157 10.67 3.94 9.48
CA TYR A 157 10.01 4.15 8.21
C TYR A 157 9.11 2.97 7.90
N PHE A 158 7.95 3.25 7.33
CA PHE A 158 6.99 2.27 6.86
C PHE A 158 6.75 2.50 5.37
N THR A 159 6.80 1.45 4.56
CA THR A 159 6.50 1.53 3.13
C THR A 159 5.57 0.40 2.71
N GLN A 160 4.52 0.71 1.98
CA GLN A 160 3.56 -0.25 1.46
C GLN A 160 3.29 0.05 -0.02
N GLU A 161 3.37 -0.97 -0.88
CA GLU A 161 3.02 -0.86 -2.30
C GLU A 161 1.60 -1.40 -2.52
N GLY A 162 0.66 -0.51 -2.86
CA GLY A 162 -0.76 -0.85 -2.96
C GLY A 162 -1.29 -1.47 -1.66
N ASP A 163 -2.03 -2.58 -1.79
CA ASP A 163 -2.54 -3.36 -0.65
C ASP A 163 -1.57 -4.48 -0.20
N GLY A 164 -0.29 -4.38 -0.57
CA GLY A 164 0.75 -5.35 -0.21
C GLY A 164 1.13 -5.34 1.29
N PRO A 165 2.13 -6.15 1.71
CA PRO A 165 2.66 -6.06 3.06
C PRO A 165 3.34 -4.69 3.30
N THR A 166 3.30 -4.24 4.56
CA THR A 166 4.05 -3.07 5.00
C THR A 166 5.45 -3.51 5.43
N ASN A 167 6.47 -2.96 4.77
CA ASN A 167 7.86 -3.08 5.22
C ASN A 167 8.12 -2.01 6.28
N VAL A 168 8.67 -2.40 7.42
CA VAL A 168 9.05 -1.53 8.54
C VAL A 168 10.56 -1.58 8.69
N THR A 169 11.22 -0.45 8.47
CA THR A 169 12.68 -0.34 8.55
C THR A 169 13.08 0.83 9.43
N GLY A 170 14.27 0.81 10.05
CA GLY A 170 14.68 1.94 10.88
C GLY A 170 15.91 1.69 11.70
N ASN A 171 16.33 2.71 12.44
CA ASN A 171 17.39 2.61 13.44
C ASN A 171 16.96 3.30 14.73
N LEU A 172 17.26 2.67 15.85
CA LEU A 172 17.03 3.14 17.21
C LEU A 172 18.36 3.12 17.97
N SER A 173 18.53 4.05 18.92
CA SER A 173 19.74 4.16 19.75
C SER A 173 19.39 4.57 21.19
N GLY A 174 20.32 4.33 22.11
CA GLY A 174 20.13 4.61 23.55
C GLY A 174 19.32 3.54 24.29
N LEU A 175 19.14 2.37 23.67
CA LEU A 175 18.45 1.22 24.26
C LEU A 175 19.42 0.36 25.09
N LYS A 176 18.89 -0.50 25.98
CA LYS A 176 19.72 -1.50 26.68
C LYS A 176 20.00 -2.68 25.73
N PRO A 177 21.16 -3.34 25.80
CA PRO A 177 21.40 -4.55 25.01
C PRO A 177 20.39 -5.65 25.36
N GLY A 178 19.90 -6.37 24.35
CA GLY A 178 18.90 -7.44 24.52
C GLY A 178 17.68 -7.33 23.61
N LEU A 179 16.58 -7.95 24.03
CA LEU A 179 15.30 -7.92 23.31
C LEU A 179 14.36 -6.89 23.94
N HIS A 180 13.66 -6.15 23.09
CA HIS A 180 12.67 -5.15 23.49
C HIS A 180 11.39 -5.34 22.69
N GLY A 181 10.24 -5.42 23.37
CA GLY A 181 8.93 -5.48 22.71
C GLY A 181 8.66 -4.26 21.84
N PHE A 182 8.06 -4.48 20.68
CA PHE A 182 7.88 -3.47 19.63
C PHE A 182 6.48 -3.58 19.03
N HIS A 183 5.66 -2.55 19.21
CA HIS A 183 4.23 -2.63 18.92
C HIS A 183 3.69 -1.34 18.28
N VAL A 184 2.69 -1.48 17.41
CA VAL A 184 1.81 -0.36 17.06
C VAL A 184 0.69 -0.30 18.10
N HIS A 185 0.59 0.84 18.78
CA HIS A 185 -0.47 1.13 19.75
C HIS A 185 -1.70 1.73 19.07
N ALA A 186 -2.86 1.66 19.73
CA ALA A 186 -4.13 2.04 19.14
C ALA A 186 -4.23 3.54 18.81
N LEU A 187 -3.59 4.42 19.60
CA LEU A 187 -3.71 5.88 19.51
C LEU A 187 -2.36 6.55 19.24
N GLY A 188 -2.36 7.61 18.44
CA GLY A 188 -1.24 8.54 18.28
C GLY A 188 -1.26 9.69 19.30
N ASP A 189 -1.83 9.47 20.48
CA ASP A 189 -1.83 10.48 21.55
C ASP A 189 -0.55 10.34 22.39
N THR A 190 0.28 11.39 22.37
CA THR A 190 1.51 11.50 23.16
C THR A 190 1.47 12.62 24.20
N THR A 191 0.28 13.11 24.57
CA THR A 191 0.08 14.22 25.52
C THR A 191 0.63 13.91 26.93
N ASN A 192 0.52 12.66 27.38
CA ASN A 192 1.16 12.15 28.59
C ASN A 192 2.31 11.20 28.25
N GLY A 193 3.15 11.61 27.28
CA GLY A 193 4.17 10.74 26.69
C GLY A 193 3.58 9.45 26.14
N CYS A 194 4.31 8.34 26.25
CA CYS A 194 3.88 7.07 25.68
C CYS A 194 2.71 6.40 26.42
N MET A 195 2.26 6.92 27.57
CA MET A 195 1.13 6.35 28.31
C MET A 195 -0.20 6.60 27.60
N SER A 196 -0.38 7.75 26.96
CA SER A 196 -1.63 8.11 26.27
C SER A 196 -1.91 7.30 24.99
N THR A 197 -0.93 6.54 24.46
CA THR A 197 -1.08 5.80 23.18
C THR A 197 -2.09 4.65 23.24
N GLY A 198 -2.66 4.33 24.41
CA GLY A 198 -3.66 3.27 24.59
C GLY A 198 -3.04 1.86 24.60
N PRO A 199 -3.83 0.79 24.39
CA PRO A 199 -3.34 -0.59 24.25
C PRO A 199 -2.70 -0.83 22.86
N HIS A 200 -2.29 -2.06 22.57
CA HIS A 200 -1.85 -2.45 21.22
C HIS A 200 -3.01 -2.27 20.21
N PHE A 201 -2.69 -2.00 18.95
CA PHE A 201 -3.71 -1.85 17.91
C PHE A 201 -4.35 -3.20 17.57
N ASN A 202 -5.61 -3.39 18.01
CA ASN A 202 -6.33 -4.64 17.91
C ASN A 202 -7.74 -4.45 17.30
N PRO A 203 -7.86 -4.22 15.97
CA PRO A 203 -9.16 -4.07 15.31
C PRO A 203 -9.95 -5.39 15.25
N ALA A 204 -9.28 -6.54 15.42
CA ALA A 204 -9.86 -7.87 15.31
C ALA A 204 -10.35 -8.45 16.66
N GLY A 205 -10.09 -7.78 17.79
CA GLY A 205 -10.48 -8.26 19.12
C GLY A 205 -9.81 -9.56 19.56
N LYS A 206 -8.61 -9.86 19.04
CA LYS A 206 -7.82 -11.07 19.34
C LYS A 206 -7.03 -10.92 20.65
N GLU A 207 -6.46 -12.02 21.15
CA GLU A 207 -5.38 -11.97 22.16
C GLU A 207 -4.06 -11.52 21.52
N HIS A 208 -3.09 -11.13 22.35
CA HIS A 208 -1.71 -10.86 21.92
C HIS A 208 -0.98 -12.16 21.51
N GLY A 209 -0.11 -12.07 20.50
CA GLY A 209 0.70 -13.18 20.02
C GLY A 209 1.89 -12.76 19.13
N ALA A 210 2.68 -13.73 18.64
CA ALA A 210 3.83 -13.42 17.80
C ALA A 210 3.41 -12.91 16.40
N PRO A 211 4.25 -12.15 15.68
CA PRO A 211 3.94 -11.67 14.32
C PRO A 211 3.61 -12.77 13.29
N GLY A 212 4.12 -13.99 13.50
CA GLY A 212 3.81 -15.15 12.67
C GLY A 212 2.50 -15.87 13.02
N ASP A 213 1.86 -15.53 14.14
CA ASP A 213 0.67 -16.20 14.63
C ASP A 213 -0.59 -15.67 13.92
N GLU A 214 -1.57 -16.55 13.69
CA GLU A 214 -2.89 -16.16 13.21
C GLU A 214 -3.69 -15.40 14.29
N HIS A 215 -3.47 -15.77 15.56
CA HIS A 215 -4.11 -15.20 16.73
C HIS A 215 -3.14 -14.24 17.43
N ARG A 216 -3.15 -12.99 16.97
CA ARG A 216 -2.42 -11.85 17.55
C ARG A 216 -3.20 -10.55 17.36
N HIS A 217 -2.78 -9.47 18.00
CA HIS A 217 -3.19 -8.13 17.61
C HIS A 217 -2.55 -7.72 16.28
N ALA A 218 -3.21 -6.84 15.53
CA ALA A 218 -2.65 -6.29 14.30
C ALA A 218 -1.34 -5.53 14.57
N GLY A 219 -1.26 -4.81 15.70
CA GLY A 219 -0.08 -4.07 16.12
C GLY A 219 1.06 -4.88 16.76
N ASP A 220 0.94 -6.20 16.91
CA ASP A 220 2.00 -7.02 17.50
C ASP A 220 3.13 -7.26 16.46
N LEU A 221 4.27 -6.57 16.61
CA LEU A 221 5.45 -6.71 15.74
C LEU A 221 6.61 -7.48 16.42
N GLY A 222 6.40 -7.99 17.64
CA GLY A 222 7.33 -8.86 18.35
C GLY A 222 8.47 -8.09 19.01
N ASN A 223 9.69 -8.64 18.93
CA ASN A 223 10.88 -8.02 19.52
C ASN A 223 11.82 -7.42 18.48
N ILE A 224 12.36 -6.24 18.79
CA ILE A 224 13.62 -5.76 18.20
C ILE A 224 14.81 -6.27 19.01
N THR A 225 15.96 -6.45 18.36
CA THR A 225 17.23 -6.84 19.02
C THR A 225 18.17 -5.66 19.07
N VAL A 226 18.67 -5.34 20.27
CA VAL A 226 19.60 -4.25 20.56
C VAL A 226 20.99 -4.84 20.82
N GLY A 227 22.01 -4.30 20.16
CA GLY A 227 23.40 -4.67 20.36
C GLY A 227 24.03 -4.08 21.62
N GLU A 228 25.26 -4.51 21.92
CA GLU A 228 26.07 -3.99 23.05
C GLU A 228 26.40 -2.49 22.93
N ASP A 229 26.28 -1.90 21.75
CA ASP A 229 26.41 -0.47 21.49
C ASP A 229 25.14 0.34 21.79
N GLY A 230 24.06 -0.32 22.24
CA GLY A 230 22.77 0.28 22.55
C GLY A 230 21.96 0.66 21.30
N THR A 231 22.30 0.12 20.13
CA THR A 231 21.59 0.37 18.86
C THR A 231 20.79 -0.85 18.38
N ALA A 232 19.70 -0.60 17.65
CA ALA A 232 18.89 -1.63 17.01
C ALA A 232 18.52 -1.21 15.58
N ALA A 233 18.81 -2.08 14.62
CA ALA A 233 18.31 -1.98 13.26
C ALA A 233 16.97 -2.71 13.14
N VAL A 234 15.92 -2.00 12.75
CA VAL A 234 14.58 -2.56 12.52
C VAL A 234 14.48 -2.98 11.06
N ASN A 235 14.03 -4.21 10.81
CA ASN A 235 13.71 -4.74 9.48
C ASN A 235 12.64 -5.83 9.61
N ILE A 236 11.37 -5.45 9.44
CA ILE A 236 10.19 -6.31 9.63
C ILE A 236 9.29 -6.18 8.40
N VAL A 237 8.62 -7.27 8.01
CA VAL A 237 7.61 -7.26 6.93
C VAL A 237 6.32 -7.83 7.50
N ASP A 238 5.25 -7.05 7.49
CA ASP A 238 3.99 -7.42 8.15
C ASP A 238 2.75 -7.18 7.25
N LYS A 239 1.69 -7.95 7.47
CA LYS A 239 0.47 -7.97 6.65
C LYS A 239 -0.79 -7.42 7.37
N GLN A 240 -0.69 -7.07 8.65
CA GLN A 240 -1.82 -6.62 9.48
C GLN A 240 -1.76 -5.13 9.82
N ILE A 241 -0.66 -4.44 9.47
CA ILE A 241 -0.45 -2.99 9.66
C ILE A 241 -0.47 -2.19 8.34
N PRO A 242 -1.60 -2.10 7.61
CA PRO A 242 -1.66 -1.32 6.38
C PRO A 242 -1.47 0.17 6.66
N LEU A 243 -0.97 0.92 5.67
CA LEU A 243 -0.86 2.38 5.69
C LEU A 243 -2.14 3.06 5.16
N THR A 244 -3.04 2.31 4.54
CA THR A 244 -4.31 2.80 3.96
C THR A 244 -5.53 2.08 4.57
N GLY A 245 -6.72 2.56 4.23
CA GLY A 245 -7.99 1.92 4.62
C GLY A 245 -8.36 2.07 6.10
N GLN A 246 -9.43 1.39 6.50
CA GLN A 246 -10.04 1.49 7.83
C GLN A 246 -9.12 1.05 8.97
N HIS A 247 -8.23 0.09 8.70
CA HIS A 247 -7.27 -0.44 9.68
C HIS A 247 -5.88 0.21 9.56
N SER A 248 -5.79 1.38 8.90
CA SER A 248 -4.52 2.10 8.76
C SER A 248 -3.83 2.34 10.10
N ILE A 249 -2.50 2.23 10.12
CA ILE A 249 -1.64 2.63 11.24
C ILE A 249 -1.18 4.09 11.18
N ILE A 250 -1.52 4.83 10.12
CA ILE A 250 -1.28 6.27 10.03
C ILE A 250 -2.03 7.00 11.16
N GLY A 251 -1.34 7.92 11.84
CA GLY A 251 -1.88 8.65 12.99
C GLY A 251 -1.95 7.83 14.28
N ARG A 252 -1.46 6.59 14.30
CA ARG A 252 -1.21 5.80 15.51
C ARG A 252 0.21 6.01 16.01
N ALA A 253 0.56 5.44 17.16
CA ALA A 253 1.94 5.45 17.65
C ALA A 253 2.60 4.07 17.49
N VAL A 254 3.87 4.06 17.11
CA VAL A 254 4.76 2.90 17.36
C VAL A 254 5.44 3.09 18.71
N VAL A 255 5.64 2.00 19.45
CA VAL A 255 6.16 1.98 20.82
C VAL A 255 7.24 0.91 20.96
N VAL A 256 8.33 1.27 21.62
CA VAL A 256 9.37 0.36 22.11
C VAL A 256 9.19 0.20 23.62
N HIS A 257 9.27 -1.04 24.11
CA HIS A 257 9.07 -1.40 25.50
C HIS A 257 10.38 -1.61 26.28
N SER A 258 10.34 -1.65 27.61
CA SER A 258 11.52 -1.82 28.46
C SER A 258 12.11 -3.23 28.47
N ASP A 259 11.26 -4.24 28.29
CA ASP A 259 11.60 -5.64 28.47
C ASP A 259 11.21 -6.47 27.21
N PRO A 260 11.65 -7.73 27.11
CA PRO A 260 11.28 -8.61 26.02
C PRO A 260 9.78 -8.89 26.00
N ASP A 261 9.19 -8.85 24.80
CA ASP A 261 7.86 -9.40 24.52
C ASP A 261 7.93 -10.93 24.56
N ASP A 262 7.12 -11.56 25.43
CA ASP A 262 7.00 -13.02 25.59
C ASP A 262 6.15 -13.71 24.51
N LEU A 263 5.60 -12.94 23.57
CA LEU A 263 4.83 -13.37 22.40
C LEU A 263 3.53 -14.12 22.75
N GLY A 264 2.96 -13.83 23.93
CA GLY A 264 1.78 -14.49 24.46
C GLY A 264 2.04 -15.90 25.01
N ARG A 265 3.29 -16.19 25.39
CA ARG A 265 3.79 -17.53 25.76
C ARG A 265 4.51 -17.56 27.11
N GLY A 266 4.69 -16.43 27.78
CA GLY A 266 5.38 -16.34 29.07
C GLY A 266 4.63 -16.94 30.27
N GLY A 267 3.33 -17.21 30.13
CA GLY A 267 2.50 -17.78 31.21
C GLY A 267 2.12 -16.78 32.32
N HIS A 268 2.41 -15.50 32.13
CA HIS A 268 1.97 -14.42 33.01
C HIS A 268 0.58 -13.91 32.62
N GLU A 269 -0.16 -13.29 33.54
CA GLU A 269 -1.49 -12.73 33.26
C GLU A 269 -1.44 -11.66 32.13
N LEU A 270 -0.33 -10.94 32.03
CA LEU A 270 -0.09 -9.93 30.99
C LEU A 270 0.45 -10.51 29.67
N SER A 271 0.82 -11.80 29.60
CA SER A 271 1.30 -12.42 28.36
C SER A 271 0.27 -12.29 27.25
N LYS A 272 -1.00 -12.63 27.52
CA LYS A 272 -2.08 -12.60 26.52
C LYS A 272 -2.62 -11.21 26.16
N SER A 273 -2.12 -10.14 26.79
CA SER A 273 -2.59 -8.77 26.56
C SER A 273 -1.51 -7.78 26.11
N THR A 274 -0.27 -7.91 26.61
CA THR A 274 0.83 -6.99 26.26
C THR A 274 2.18 -7.70 26.08
N GLY A 275 2.18 -9.04 25.94
CA GLY A 275 3.42 -9.83 25.88
C GLY A 275 4.28 -9.72 27.14
N ASN A 276 3.73 -9.21 28.24
CA ASN A 276 4.46 -8.85 29.46
C ASN A 276 5.71 -7.94 29.25
N ALA A 277 5.79 -7.19 28.15
CA ALA A 277 6.99 -6.41 27.75
C ALA A 277 7.35 -5.20 28.65
N GLY A 278 6.63 -4.98 29.75
CA GLY A 278 6.93 -3.91 30.70
C GLY A 278 6.57 -2.49 30.21
N GLY A 279 7.32 -1.51 30.70
CA GLY A 279 7.10 -0.08 30.47
C GLY A 279 7.32 0.36 29.03
N ARG A 280 6.85 1.56 28.67
CA ARG A 280 6.98 2.13 27.31
C ARG A 280 8.11 3.16 27.30
N ILE A 281 9.28 2.76 26.82
CA ILE A 281 10.50 3.57 26.94
C ILE A 281 10.65 4.60 25.83
N ALA A 282 10.09 4.38 24.65
CA ALA A 282 10.05 5.35 23.56
C ALA A 282 8.85 5.14 22.66
N CYS A 283 8.36 6.20 22.05
CA CYS A 283 7.25 6.14 21.10
C CYS A 283 7.31 7.30 20.10
N GLY A 284 6.61 7.12 18.98
CA GLY A 284 6.49 8.13 17.93
C GLY A 284 5.21 7.95 17.14
N ILE A 285 4.55 9.07 16.80
CA ILE A 285 3.36 9.06 15.94
C ILE A 285 3.79 8.73 14.51
N ILE A 286 3.07 7.81 13.87
CA ILE A 286 3.29 7.34 12.50
C ILE A 286 2.63 8.36 11.55
N GLY A 287 3.41 9.35 11.11
CA GLY A 287 2.98 10.38 10.17
C GLY A 287 3.18 9.96 8.72
N LEU A 288 2.37 10.50 7.80
CA LEU A 288 2.59 10.33 6.35
C LEU A 288 3.94 10.95 5.95
N GLN A 289 4.67 10.26 5.07
CA GLN A 289 5.90 10.73 4.46
C GLN A 289 5.63 11.01 2.97
N GLY A 290 5.90 12.25 2.54
CA GLY A 290 5.85 12.69 1.14
C GLY A 290 7.16 12.44 0.38
#